data_AF-A0A7K4RES3-F1
#
_entry.id   AF-A0A7K4RES3-F1
#
_cell.length_a   1.000
_cell.length_b   1.000
_cell.length_c   1.000
_cell.angle_alpha   90.00
_cell.angle_beta   90.00
_cell.angle_gamma   90.00
#
_symmetry.space_group_name_H-M   'P 1'
#
loop_
_entity.id
_entity.type
_entity.pdbx_description
1 polymer ?
#
loop_
_entity_poly.entity_id
_entity_poly.type
_entity_poly.pdbx_seq_one_letter_code
_entity_poly.pdbx_strand_id
1 'polypeptide(L)'
;SSQTYSQGIELACQKEREFVKHSVECTWNLAEAQQKFGSLALHNSESCDQEAAQARTEAAELRWREEEWRRKEEALNQRERQNLLNTDPVSKEVFNKSFINQKRREIEDEAVSEPLMQKHEQKIRHFGMLSRWDDSQRFLSDHPYLVCEETSRYLMLWCFHLEAEQ
;
A
#
# COMPACT_ATOMS: atom_id res chain seq x y z
N SER A 1 -55.94 73.20 -69.75
CA SER A 1 -56.31 72.81 -68.37
C SER A 1 -56.66 71.34 -68.19
N SER A 2 -57.22 70.61 -69.16
CA SER A 2 -57.63 69.20 -68.94
C SER A 2 -56.48 68.20 -68.82
N GLN A 3 -55.36 68.41 -69.53
CA GLN A 3 -54.19 67.50 -69.50
C GLN A 3 -53.47 67.51 -68.14
N THR A 4 -53.35 68.67 -67.50
CA THR A 4 -52.70 68.82 -66.20
C THR A 4 -53.51 68.21 -65.05
N TYR A 5 -54.84 68.21 -65.16
CA TYR A 5 -55.74 67.57 -64.20
C TYR A 5 -55.66 66.04 -64.27
N SER A 6 -55.67 65.48 -65.49
CA SER A 6 -55.51 64.04 -65.72
C SER A 6 -54.18 63.51 -65.15
N GLN A 7 -53.08 64.22 -65.41
CA GLN A 7 -51.75 63.84 -64.93
C GLN A 7 -51.63 63.91 -63.40
N GLY A 8 -52.32 64.85 -62.75
CA GLY A 8 -52.39 64.94 -61.28
C GLY A 8 -53.14 63.77 -60.64
N ILE A 9 -54.26 63.34 -61.25
CA ILE A 9 -55.01 62.15 -60.80
C ILE A 9 -54.19 60.88 -60.97
N GLU A 10 -53.50 60.72 -62.09
CA GLU A 10 -52.69 59.54 -62.37
C GLU A 10 -51.52 59.39 -61.38
N LEU A 11 -50.88 60.51 -61.02
CA LEU A 11 -49.82 60.57 -60.02
C LEU A 11 -50.34 60.24 -58.61
N ALA A 12 -51.55 60.70 -58.26
CA ALA A 12 -52.19 60.38 -56.98
C ALA A 12 -52.52 58.88 -56.88
N CYS A 13 -53.12 58.30 -57.92
CA CYS A 13 -53.40 56.87 -58.02
C CYS A 13 -52.13 56.02 -57.94
N GLN A 14 -51.02 56.48 -58.52
CA GLN A 14 -49.74 55.77 -58.45
C GLN A 14 -49.16 55.79 -57.03
N LYS A 15 -49.13 56.96 -56.37
CA LYS A 15 -48.68 57.09 -54.98
C LYS A 15 -49.51 56.24 -54.02
N GLU A 16 -50.82 56.18 -54.22
CA GLU A 16 -51.71 55.37 -53.39
C GLU A 16 -51.44 53.87 -53.57
N ARG A 17 -51.22 53.41 -54.81
CA ARG A 17 -50.81 52.01 -55.05
C ARG A 17 -49.47 51.66 -54.43
N GLU A 18 -48.48 52.54 -54.54
CA GLU A 18 -47.16 52.34 -53.93
C GLU A 18 -47.25 52.32 -52.40
N PHE A 19 -48.05 53.22 -51.81
CA PHE A 19 -48.31 53.24 -50.37
C PHE A 19 -48.97 51.95 -49.90
N VAL A 20 -50.03 51.50 -50.59
CA VAL A 20 -50.72 50.24 -50.26
C VAL A 20 -49.76 49.05 -50.40
N LYS A 21 -48.93 49.02 -51.46
CA LYS A 21 -47.94 47.96 -51.66
C LYS A 21 -46.94 47.91 -50.49
N HIS A 22 -46.36 49.05 -50.12
CA HIS A 22 -45.42 49.11 -48.99
C HIS A 22 -46.09 48.78 -47.65
N SER A 23 -47.33 49.22 -47.43
CA SER A 23 -48.08 48.87 -46.22
C SER A 23 -48.30 47.36 -46.13
N VAL A 24 -48.74 46.73 -47.21
CA VAL A 24 -48.97 45.27 -47.27
C VAL A 24 -47.66 44.52 -47.05
N GLU A 25 -46.59 44.91 -47.74
CA GLU A 25 -45.26 44.31 -47.60
C GLU A 25 -44.72 44.44 -46.17
N CYS A 26 -44.89 45.60 -45.53
CA CYS A 26 -44.47 45.81 -44.14
C CYS A 26 -45.28 44.94 -43.16
N THR A 27 -46.60 44.83 -43.35
CA THR A 27 -47.44 43.96 -42.51
C THR A 27 -47.11 42.47 -42.70
N TRP A 28 -46.82 42.05 -43.93
CA TRP A 28 -46.40 40.68 -44.23
C TRP A 28 -45.05 40.36 -43.58
N ASN A 29 -44.06 41.23 -43.75
CA ASN A 29 -42.73 41.05 -43.16
C ASN A 29 -42.79 41.01 -41.63
N LEU A 30 -43.66 41.81 -41.01
CA LEU A 30 -43.88 41.77 -39.56
C LEU A 30 -44.49 40.43 -39.12
N ALA A 31 -45.52 39.96 -39.82
CA ALA A 31 -46.15 38.67 -39.52
C ALA A 31 -45.16 37.51 -39.68
N GLU A 32 -44.33 37.54 -40.73
CA GLU A 32 -43.30 36.54 -40.97
C GLU A 32 -42.21 36.58 -39.87
N ALA A 33 -41.77 37.77 -39.46
CA ALA A 33 -40.81 37.93 -38.37
C ALA A 33 -41.37 37.41 -37.03
N GLN A 34 -42.64 37.67 -36.74
CA GLN A 34 -43.33 37.17 -35.54
C GLN A 34 -43.46 35.65 -35.57
N GLN A 35 -43.81 35.06 -36.72
CA GLN A 35 -43.86 33.60 -36.88
C GLN A 35 -42.50 32.97 -36.62
N LYS A 36 -41.43 33.49 -37.26
CA LYS A 36 -40.05 33.01 -37.06
C LYS A 36 -39.63 33.09 -35.60
N PHE A 37 -39.95 34.19 -34.92
CA PHE A 37 -39.65 34.36 -33.51
C PHE A 37 -40.38 33.32 -32.64
N GLY A 38 -41.67 33.08 -32.90
CA GLY A 38 -42.45 32.06 -32.19
C GLY A 38 -41.88 30.65 -32.38
N SER A 39 -41.52 30.27 -33.62
CA SER A 39 -40.90 28.97 -33.90
C SER A 39 -39.54 28.81 -33.21
N LEU A 40 -38.70 29.84 -33.23
CA LEU A 40 -37.39 29.81 -32.55
C LEU A 40 -37.53 29.73 -31.03
N ALA A 41 -38.50 30.45 -30.44
CA ALA A 41 -38.75 30.42 -29.01
C ALA A 41 -39.21 29.03 -28.54
N LEU A 42 -40.09 28.37 -29.29
CA LEU A 42 -40.53 27.00 -28.99
C LEU A 42 -39.36 26.01 -29.05
N HIS A 43 -38.59 26.03 -30.14
CA HIS A 43 -37.44 25.13 -30.28
C HIS A 43 -36.38 25.37 -29.20
N ASN A 44 -36.15 26.63 -28.81
CA ASN A 44 -35.21 26.93 -27.73
C ASN A 44 -35.71 26.39 -26.38
N SER A 45 -37.01 26.56 -26.08
CA SER A 45 -37.61 25.99 -24.87
C SER A 45 -37.51 24.46 -24.83
N GLU A 46 -37.90 23.78 -25.91
CA GLU A 46 -37.83 22.32 -26.00
C GLU A 46 -36.39 21.80 -25.88
N SER A 47 -35.44 22.46 -26.55
CA SER A 47 -34.01 22.12 -26.43
C SER A 47 -33.50 22.30 -25.01
N CYS A 48 -33.87 23.41 -24.35
CA CYS A 48 -33.46 23.69 -22.98
C CYS A 48 -34.05 22.68 -21.98
N ASP A 49 -35.33 22.33 -22.14
CA ASP A 49 -36.00 21.33 -21.31
C ASP A 49 -35.38 19.94 -21.49
N GLN A 50 -35.00 19.58 -22.72
CA GLN A 50 -34.33 18.32 -23.02
C GLN A 50 -32.93 18.25 -22.41
N GLU A 51 -32.12 19.29 -22.56
CA GLU A 51 -30.81 19.40 -21.93
C GLU A 51 -30.91 19.35 -20.39
N ALA A 52 -31.89 20.05 -19.82
CA ALA A 52 -32.13 20.03 -18.37
C ALA A 52 -32.54 18.64 -17.89
N ALA A 53 -33.36 17.91 -18.65
CA ALA A 53 -33.76 16.55 -18.32
C ALA A 53 -32.55 15.59 -18.36
N GLN A 54 -31.72 15.69 -19.41
CA GLN A 54 -30.49 14.90 -19.55
C GLN A 54 -29.52 15.15 -18.40
N ALA A 55 -29.24 16.41 -18.08
CA ALA A 55 -28.36 16.79 -16.98
C ALA A 55 -28.87 16.26 -15.63
N ARG A 56 -30.19 16.26 -15.40
CA ARG A 56 -30.79 15.68 -14.19
C ARG A 56 -30.61 14.16 -14.12
N THR A 57 -30.81 13.45 -15.23
CA THR A 57 -30.60 12.00 -15.27
C THR A 57 -29.13 11.64 -15.05
N GLU A 58 -28.22 12.34 -15.70
CA GLU A 58 -26.77 12.13 -15.54
C GLU A 58 -26.31 12.43 -14.10
N ALA A 59 -26.79 13.54 -13.52
CA ALA A 59 -26.50 13.87 -12.13
C ALA A 59 -27.02 12.81 -11.15
N ALA A 60 -28.20 12.22 -11.41
CA ALA A 60 -28.73 11.14 -10.59
C ALA A 60 -27.89 9.86 -10.71
N GLU A 61 -27.46 9.50 -11.91
CA GLU A 61 -26.56 8.35 -12.13
C GLU A 61 -25.20 8.54 -11.44
N LEU A 62 -24.63 9.74 -11.53
CA LEU A 62 -23.35 10.04 -10.87
C LEU A 62 -23.47 9.95 -9.36
N ARG A 63 -24.55 10.49 -8.77
CA ARG A 63 -24.82 10.34 -7.32
C ARG A 63 -24.97 8.89 -6.90
N TRP A 64 -25.66 8.07 -7.71
CA TRP A 64 -25.78 6.65 -7.46
C TRP A 64 -24.42 5.94 -7.48
N ARG A 65 -23.58 6.23 -8.48
CA ARG A 65 -22.21 5.67 -8.57
C ARG A 65 -21.34 6.13 -7.41
N GLU A 66 -21.39 7.40 -7.02
CA GLU A 66 -20.66 7.93 -5.87
C GLU A 66 -21.03 7.18 -4.59
N GLU A 67 -22.32 6.98 -4.34
CA GLU A 67 -22.82 6.23 -3.19
C GLU A 67 -22.36 4.76 -3.21
N GLU A 68 -22.39 4.12 -4.37
CA GLU A 68 -21.88 2.76 -4.55
C GLU A 68 -20.38 2.67 -4.25
N TRP A 69 -19.59 3.62 -4.75
CA TRP A 69 -18.15 3.70 -4.50
C TRP A 69 -17.84 3.98 -3.03
N ARG A 70 -18.61 4.86 -2.38
CA ARG A 70 -18.49 5.12 -0.94
C ARG A 70 -18.71 3.84 -0.13
N ARG A 71 -19.73 3.04 -0.45
CA ARG A 71 -19.94 1.74 0.21
C ARG A 71 -18.78 0.76 -0.03
N LYS A 72 -18.21 0.74 -1.25
CA LYS A 72 -17.04 -0.08 -1.57
C LYS A 72 -15.80 0.37 -0.78
N GLU A 73 -15.57 1.67 -0.68
CA GLU A 73 -14.48 2.25 0.11
C GLU A 73 -14.63 1.91 1.60
N GLU A 74 -15.83 2.07 2.16
CA GLU A 74 -16.12 1.70 3.55
C GLU A 74 -15.89 0.21 3.81
N ALA A 75 -16.32 -0.66 2.89
CA ALA A 75 -16.09 -2.10 2.98
C ALA A 75 -14.59 -2.45 2.93
N LEU A 76 -13.81 -1.79 2.07
CA LEU A 76 -12.36 -1.95 2.01
C LEU A 76 -11.68 -1.47 3.30
N ASN A 77 -12.06 -0.30 3.81
CA ASN A 77 -11.51 0.27 5.04
C ASN A 77 -11.85 -0.61 6.26
N GLN A 78 -13.07 -1.13 6.34
CA GLN A 78 -13.44 -2.11 7.37
C GLN A 78 -12.60 -3.39 7.28
N ARG A 79 -12.41 -3.91 6.06
CA ARG A 79 -11.56 -5.10 5.84
C ARG A 79 -10.11 -4.83 6.21
N GLU A 80 -9.57 -3.66 5.88
CA GLU A 80 -8.22 -3.27 6.24
C GLU A 80 -8.06 -3.14 7.76
N ARG A 81 -9.01 -2.49 8.44
CA ARG A 81 -9.05 -2.43 9.91
C ARG A 81 -9.13 -3.82 10.54
N GLN A 82 -9.97 -4.71 10.01
CA GLN A 82 -10.05 -6.09 10.48
C GLN A 82 -8.74 -6.84 10.23
N ASN A 83 -8.10 -6.67 9.08
CA ASN A 83 -6.79 -7.25 8.79
C ASN A 83 -5.72 -6.74 9.77
N LEU A 84 -5.72 -5.45 10.11
CA LEU A 84 -4.81 -4.87 11.10
C LEU A 84 -5.06 -5.40 12.52
N LEU A 85 -6.29 -5.76 12.86
CA LEU A 85 -6.64 -6.37 14.15
C LEU A 85 -6.35 -7.88 14.20
N ASN A 86 -6.45 -8.55 13.04
CA ASN A 86 -6.23 -10.00 12.91
C ASN A 86 -4.77 -10.37 12.62
N THR A 87 -3.97 -9.39 12.17
CA THR A 87 -2.53 -9.55 11.99
C THR A 87 -1.87 -9.08 13.27
N ASP A 88 -1.16 -9.99 13.95
CA ASP A 88 -0.27 -9.66 15.07
C ASP A 88 0.54 -8.41 14.68
N PRO A 89 0.66 -7.38 15.54
CA PRO A 89 1.32 -6.13 15.15
C PRO A 89 2.70 -6.47 14.62
N VAL A 90 2.87 -6.33 13.30
CA VAL A 90 4.17 -6.43 12.64
C VAL A 90 4.95 -5.21 13.12
N SER A 91 5.53 -5.34 14.30
CA SER A 91 6.45 -4.37 14.85
C SER A 91 7.55 -4.23 13.81
N LYS A 92 7.70 -3.02 13.28
CA LYS A 92 8.78 -2.70 12.35
C LYS A 92 10.08 -3.01 13.09
N GLU A 93 10.73 -4.10 12.74
CA GLU A 93 11.90 -4.59 13.49
C GLU A 93 13.04 -3.58 13.31
N VAL A 94 13.25 -2.74 14.32
CA VAL A 94 14.21 -1.61 14.25
C VAL A 94 15.64 -2.06 14.54
N PHE A 95 15.81 -3.27 15.09
CA PHE A 95 17.11 -3.81 15.44
C PHE A 95 17.13 -5.33 15.32
N ASN A 96 17.80 -5.85 14.29
CA ASN A 96 18.07 -7.27 14.12
C ASN A 96 19.59 -7.47 14.11
N LYS A 97 20.17 -7.92 15.23
CA LYS A 97 21.59 -8.26 15.34
C LYS A 97 21.73 -9.74 15.63
N SER A 98 22.12 -10.49 14.61
CA SER A 98 22.50 -11.90 14.74
C SER A 98 24.01 -12.02 14.89
N PHE A 99 24.45 -12.86 15.82
CA PHE A 99 25.86 -13.24 15.97
C PHE A 99 26.00 -14.71 15.61
N ILE A 100 26.75 -14.99 14.56
CA ILE A 100 27.16 -16.35 14.23
C ILE A 100 28.49 -16.59 14.96
N ASN A 101 28.49 -17.54 15.88
CA ASN A 101 29.68 -17.89 16.65
C ASN A 101 30.65 -18.68 15.77
N GLN A 102 31.37 -17.97 14.89
CA GLN A 102 32.35 -18.58 14.00
C GLN A 102 33.53 -19.05 14.84
N LYS A 103 33.77 -20.37 14.87
CA LYS A 103 34.90 -20.96 15.62
C LYS A 103 36.19 -20.26 15.19
N ARG A 104 36.82 -19.57 16.14
CA ARG A 104 38.19 -19.07 16.01
C ARG A 104 39.07 -20.31 15.79
N ARG A 105 39.89 -20.32 14.74
CA ARG A 105 40.84 -21.43 14.53
C ARG A 105 41.71 -21.51 15.78
N GLU A 106 41.60 -22.64 16.47
CA GLU A 106 42.52 -23.02 17.53
C GLU A 106 43.87 -23.19 16.83
N ILE A 107 44.71 -22.16 16.93
CA ILE A 107 46.14 -22.32 16.72
C ILE A 107 46.55 -23.19 17.89
N GLU A 108 47.02 -24.40 17.60
CA GLU A 108 47.74 -25.25 18.55
C GLU A 108 48.89 -24.42 19.13
N ASP A 109 48.62 -23.75 20.26
CA ASP A 109 49.66 -23.21 21.12
C ASP A 109 50.23 -24.39 21.91
N GLU A 110 51.17 -25.08 21.28
CA GLU A 110 52.11 -26.06 21.85
C GLU A 110 53.06 -25.40 22.88
N ALA A 111 52.60 -24.40 23.65
CA ALA A 111 53.48 -23.45 24.35
C ALA A 111 53.08 -23.08 25.79
N VAL A 112 52.13 -23.79 26.44
CA VAL A 112 51.88 -23.64 27.89
C VAL A 112 51.65 -24.99 28.55
N SER A 113 52.61 -25.90 28.42
CA SER A 113 52.67 -27.13 29.21
C SER A 113 53.64 -26.95 30.38
N GLU A 114 53.18 -26.31 31.47
CA GLU A 114 53.45 -26.65 32.89
C GLU A 114 52.43 -25.90 33.79
N PRO A 115 51.82 -26.52 34.82
CA PRO A 115 51.28 -27.86 34.90
C PRO A 115 49.78 -27.77 35.25
N LEU A 116 48.90 -27.85 34.24
CA LEU A 116 47.45 -28.06 34.44
C LEU A 116 47.21 -29.22 35.45
N MET A 117 48.13 -30.17 35.42
CA MET A 117 48.30 -31.30 36.33
C MET A 117 48.42 -30.91 37.81
N GLN A 118 49.31 -29.98 38.22
CA GLN A 118 49.43 -29.61 39.65
C GLN A 118 48.22 -28.83 40.14
N LYS A 119 47.66 -27.96 39.29
CA LYS A 119 46.49 -27.14 39.66
C LYS A 119 45.22 -27.99 39.84
N HIS A 120 45.13 -29.11 39.12
CA HIS A 120 43.94 -29.95 39.10
C HIS A 120 44.17 -31.38 39.59
N GLU A 121 45.32 -31.64 40.22
CA GLU A 121 45.75 -32.96 40.68
C GLU A 121 44.68 -33.66 41.54
N GLN A 122 44.11 -32.93 42.51
CA GLN A 122 43.08 -33.47 43.39
C GLN A 122 41.82 -33.91 42.63
N LYS A 123 41.45 -33.18 41.57
CA LYS A 123 40.29 -33.51 40.73
C LYS A 123 40.58 -34.70 39.82
N ILE A 124 41.82 -34.80 39.32
CA ILE A 124 42.27 -35.93 38.51
C ILE A 124 42.29 -37.20 39.36
N ARG A 125 42.85 -37.14 40.57
CA ARG A 125 42.80 -38.25 41.52
C ARG A 125 41.37 -38.61 41.91
N HIS A 126 40.52 -37.61 42.17
CA HIS A 126 39.10 -37.84 42.43
C HIS A 126 38.43 -38.60 41.29
N PHE A 127 38.66 -38.19 40.04
CA PHE A 127 38.18 -38.91 38.88
C PHE A 127 38.70 -40.36 38.83
N GLY A 128 39.99 -40.58 39.08
CA GLY A 128 40.57 -41.92 39.12
C GLY A 128 39.99 -42.83 40.22
N MET A 129 39.36 -42.26 41.25
CA MET A 129 38.67 -43.02 42.31
C MET A 129 37.21 -43.33 41.99
N LEU A 130 36.63 -42.78 40.91
CA LEU A 130 35.24 -43.05 40.53
C LEU A 130 35.13 -44.41 39.81
N SER A 131 34.25 -45.29 40.29
CA SER A 131 34.03 -46.61 39.68
C SER A 131 32.77 -46.71 38.84
N ARG A 132 31.76 -45.86 39.10
CA ARG A 132 30.50 -45.85 38.37
C ARG A 132 30.58 -44.95 37.15
N TRP A 133 30.19 -45.46 35.99
CA TRP A 133 30.22 -44.72 34.74
C TRP A 133 29.41 -43.42 34.77
N ASP A 134 28.21 -43.44 35.37
CA ASP A 134 27.36 -42.24 35.48
C ASP A 134 28.07 -41.10 36.23
N ASP A 135 28.77 -41.44 37.31
CA ASP A 135 29.48 -40.48 38.16
C ASP A 135 30.70 -39.92 37.40
N SER A 136 31.44 -40.78 36.70
CA SER A 136 32.58 -40.37 35.85
C SER A 136 32.16 -39.47 34.70
N GLN A 137 31.07 -39.79 34.00
CA GLN A 137 30.56 -38.95 32.90
C GLN A 137 30.11 -37.58 33.42
N ARG A 138 29.36 -37.55 34.53
CA ARG A 138 28.90 -36.31 35.13
C ARG A 138 30.07 -35.44 35.58
N PHE A 139 31.06 -36.04 36.23
CA PHE A 139 32.25 -35.33 36.69
C PHE A 139 33.06 -34.71 35.54
N LEU A 140 33.24 -35.44 34.43
CA LEU A 140 33.93 -34.90 33.25
C LEU A 140 33.10 -33.86 32.50
N SER A 141 31.77 -33.96 32.55
CA SER A 141 30.87 -32.94 31.99
C SER A 141 30.99 -31.61 32.76
N ASP A 142 31.11 -31.69 34.09
CA ASP A 142 31.32 -30.53 34.96
C ASP A 142 32.76 -29.99 34.86
N HIS A 143 33.72 -30.81 34.45
CA HIS A 143 35.15 -30.49 34.34
C HIS A 143 35.74 -30.88 32.98
N PRO A 144 35.29 -30.26 31.87
CA PRO A 144 35.66 -30.69 30.52
C PRO A 144 37.15 -30.50 30.20
N TYR A 145 37.81 -29.56 30.88
CA TYR A 145 39.25 -29.32 30.76
C TYR A 145 40.12 -30.48 31.28
N LEU A 146 39.54 -31.47 31.97
CA LEU A 146 40.24 -32.69 32.37
C LEU A 146 40.28 -33.75 31.25
N VAL A 147 39.48 -33.58 30.19
CA VAL A 147 39.42 -34.51 29.05
C VAL A 147 40.54 -34.17 28.06
N CYS A 148 41.78 -34.44 28.48
CA CYS A 148 42.98 -34.25 27.68
C CYS A 148 43.98 -35.40 27.89
N GLU A 149 44.99 -35.49 27.03
CA GLU A 149 45.97 -36.58 27.06
C GLU A 149 46.87 -36.50 28.30
N GLU A 150 47.13 -35.29 28.82
CA GLU A 150 47.94 -35.08 30.02
C GLU A 150 47.30 -35.76 31.24
N THR A 151 45.97 -35.67 31.37
CA THR A 151 45.22 -36.33 32.45
C THR A 151 45.38 -37.85 32.41
N SER A 152 45.33 -38.46 31.22
CA SER A 152 45.49 -39.91 31.09
C SER A 152 46.93 -40.34 31.43
N ARG A 153 47.94 -39.58 30.99
CA ARG A 153 49.35 -39.82 31.34
C ARG A 153 49.60 -39.78 32.84
N TYR A 154 49.02 -38.80 33.54
CA TYR A 154 49.14 -38.70 35.00
C TYR A 154 48.49 -39.89 35.71
N LEU A 155 47.28 -40.28 35.32
CA LEU A 155 46.60 -41.42 35.94
C LEU A 155 47.38 -42.72 35.76
N MET A 156 47.97 -42.94 34.57
CA MET A 156 48.84 -44.09 34.34
C MET A 156 50.08 -44.06 35.26
N LEU A 157 50.76 -42.92 35.38
CA LEU A 157 51.90 -42.78 36.29
C LEU A 157 51.50 -42.99 37.75
N TRP A 158 50.33 -42.48 38.13
CA TRP A 158 49.79 -42.63 39.48
C TRP A 158 49.49 -44.11 39.80
N CYS A 159 48.97 -44.88 38.84
CA CYS A 159 48.81 -46.34 39.00
C CYS A 159 50.15 -47.03 39.30
N PHE A 160 51.22 -46.71 38.56
CA PHE A 160 52.55 -47.28 38.83
C PHE A 160 53.09 -46.89 40.21
N HIS A 161 52.86 -45.65 40.64
CA HIS A 161 53.28 -45.21 41.96
C HIS A 161 52.53 -45.97 43.08
N LEU A 162 51.21 -46.15 42.94
CA LEU A 162 50.41 -46.92 43.90
C LEU A 162 50.80 -48.40 43.94
N GLU A 163 51.22 -48.98 42.81
CA GLU A 163 51.72 -50.36 42.74
C GLU A 163 53.09 -50.52 43.41
N ALA A 164 53.97 -49.52 43.29
CA ALA A 164 55.28 -49.53 43.94
C ALA A 164 55.23 -49.27 45.47
N GLU A 165 54.14 -48.70 45.98
CA GLU A 165 53.89 -48.50 47.42
C GLU A 165 53.25 -49.72 48.11
N GLN A 166 52.91 -50.78 47.37
CA GLN A 166 52.44 -52.07 47.89
C GLN A 166 53.59 -53.01 48.28
#